data_AF-A0A5F4WBV7-F1
#
_entry.id   AF-A0A5F4WBV7-F1
#
_cell.length_a   1.000
_cell.length_b   1.000
_cell.length_c   1.000
_cell.angle_alpha   90.00
_cell.angle_beta   90.00
_cell.angle_gamma   90.00
#
_symmetry.space_group_name_H-M   'P 1'
#
loop_
_entity.id
_entity.type
_entity.pdbx_description
1 polymer ?
#
loop_
_entity_poly.entity_id
_entity_poly.type
_entity_poly.pdbx_seq_one_letter_code
_entity_poly.pdbx_strand_id
1 'polypeptide(L)'
;MARGERRRRAVPAEGVRTAERAARGGPGRRDGRGGAPRSTAGGVAVAIVVLSLALGLFGRWVLAWHRARRAVTLHSAPPALPANSSSPAVAPGLFWGTYRPHVYFGMKTRSPKPLLTGLMWVQQGTTPGTPKLRHTCEQGDGVGPYGWEFHDGLSFGRQHIQDGALWLTTEFVKRPGGQHGGDWSWRVTVEPQASNTSALPLVSLFFYVVTDGKEVLLPEVEAKGQLKFISGHTSELGDFRFTLMPPTSPGDTTPKYGSYNVFWTSNPGLPLLTEMVVPKQEEIKPCQDWQAVY
;
A
#
# COMPACT_ATOMS: atom_id res chain seq x y z
N MET A 1 -9.92 -50.95 8.14
CA MET A 1 -9.85 -51.63 9.46
C MET A 1 -10.32 -50.59 10.49
N ALA A 2 -11.39 -50.80 11.28
CA ALA A 2 -11.56 -51.74 12.40
C ALA A 2 -10.65 -51.33 13.60
N ARG A 3 -11.10 -51.15 14.86
CA ARG A 3 -12.37 -51.31 15.64
C ARG A 3 -12.53 -50.08 16.59
N GLY A 4 -13.61 -49.77 17.33
CA GLY A 4 -14.74 -50.52 17.92
C GLY A 4 -14.40 -51.08 19.32
N GLU A 5 -15.21 -51.09 20.39
CA GLU A 5 -16.50 -50.44 20.76
C GLU A 5 -16.74 -50.75 22.29
N ARG A 6 -17.72 -50.11 22.98
CA ARG A 6 -18.35 -50.57 24.26
C ARG A 6 -17.47 -50.54 25.55
N ARG A 7 -17.93 -50.76 26.80
CA ARG A 7 -19.19 -51.15 27.54
C ARG A 7 -19.02 -50.62 29.01
N ARG A 8 -19.96 -50.45 29.96
CA ARG A 8 -21.45 -50.41 30.08
C ARG A 8 -21.83 -49.66 31.40
N ARG A 9 -23.10 -49.68 31.85
CA ARG A 9 -23.58 -49.23 33.19
C ARG A 9 -23.51 -50.34 34.26
N ALA A 10 -23.59 -49.95 35.54
CA ALA A 10 -24.23 -50.71 36.63
C ALA A 10 -24.96 -49.77 37.63
N VAL A 11 -25.92 -50.31 38.39
CA VAL A 11 -26.73 -49.65 39.45
C VAL A 11 -27.04 -50.72 40.51
N PRO A 12 -27.21 -50.36 41.80
CA PRO A 12 -28.22 -51.03 42.63
C PRO A 12 -29.04 -50.10 43.55
N ALA A 13 -30.27 -50.54 43.85
CA ALA A 13 -31.02 -50.26 45.09
C ALA A 13 -30.95 -51.54 45.98
N GLU A 14 -31.45 -51.68 47.22
CA GLU A 14 -32.32 -50.86 48.09
C GLU A 14 -31.61 -50.58 49.46
N GLY A 15 -32.20 -50.45 50.68
CA GLY A 15 -33.57 -50.57 51.22
C GLY A 15 -33.57 -50.64 52.77
N VAL A 16 -34.70 -51.01 53.42
CA VAL A 16 -34.81 -51.55 54.82
C VAL A 16 -34.49 -50.55 55.97
N ARG A 17 -35.29 -50.33 57.05
CA ARG A 17 -36.56 -50.91 57.58
C ARG A 17 -37.23 -50.01 58.68
N THR A 18 -38.54 -50.21 58.94
CA THR A 18 -39.35 -49.99 60.21
C THR A 18 -39.34 -48.62 60.94
N ALA A 19 -40.47 -47.94 61.21
CA ALA A 19 -41.57 -48.18 62.19
C ALA A 19 -41.18 -47.78 63.66
N GLU A 20 -42.02 -47.22 64.55
CA GLU A 20 -43.43 -47.55 64.89
C GLU A 20 -44.27 -46.38 65.55
N ARG A 21 -45.62 -46.54 65.51
CA ARG A 21 -46.80 -45.93 66.23
C ARG A 21 -46.75 -44.68 67.16
N ALA A 22 -47.71 -43.79 66.86
CA ALA A 22 -48.85 -43.33 67.70
C ALA A 22 -48.70 -42.52 69.03
N ALA A 23 -48.90 -41.20 68.90
CA ALA A 23 -49.92 -40.38 69.59
C ALA A 23 -50.29 -40.56 71.08
N ARG A 24 -50.10 -39.49 71.88
CA ARG A 24 -51.06 -38.96 72.88
C ARG A 24 -50.63 -37.56 73.38
N GLY A 25 -51.60 -36.73 73.80
CA GLY A 25 -51.36 -35.54 74.63
C GLY A 25 -51.43 -34.17 73.94
N GLY A 26 -52.57 -33.48 74.06
CA GLY A 26 -52.60 -32.02 74.26
C GLY A 26 -52.71 -31.71 75.77
N PRO A 27 -52.94 -30.45 76.21
CA PRO A 27 -53.39 -29.29 75.43
C PRO A 27 -52.62 -27.98 75.69
N GLY A 28 -53.04 -26.87 75.04
CA GLY A 28 -53.14 -25.58 75.75
C GLY A 28 -52.31 -24.38 75.26
N ARG A 29 -52.97 -23.51 74.48
CA ARG A 29 -52.81 -22.02 74.39
C ARG A 29 -51.48 -21.41 73.87
N ARG A 30 -51.68 -20.35 73.04
CA ARG A 30 -50.93 -19.07 72.87
C ARG A 30 -49.48 -18.95 73.38
N ASP A 31 -48.56 -18.26 72.68
CA ASP A 31 -48.77 -17.09 71.81
C ASP A 31 -48.01 -17.13 70.47
N GLY A 32 -48.30 -16.18 69.58
CA GLY A 32 -47.88 -16.21 68.17
C GLY A 32 -46.73 -15.28 67.78
N ARG A 33 -46.15 -15.55 66.60
CA ARG A 33 -45.51 -14.56 65.71
C ARG A 33 -45.81 -14.95 64.26
N GLY A 34 -46.36 -14.02 63.49
CA GLY A 34 -46.77 -14.27 62.11
C GLY A 34 -45.57 -14.39 61.17
N GLY A 35 -45.38 -15.55 60.56
CA GLY A 35 -44.50 -15.74 59.41
C GLY A 35 -45.13 -15.13 58.15
N ALA A 36 -45.12 -13.80 58.04
CA ALA A 36 -45.62 -13.11 56.85
C ALA A 36 -44.79 -13.49 55.59
N PRO A 37 -45.41 -13.61 54.40
CA PRO A 37 -44.67 -13.88 53.18
C PRO A 37 -43.69 -12.74 52.89
N ARG A 38 -42.41 -13.08 52.63
CA ARG A 38 -41.40 -12.10 52.19
C ARG A 38 -41.93 -11.36 50.96
N SER A 39 -41.95 -10.03 51.01
CA SER A 39 -42.69 -9.18 50.09
C SER A 39 -42.16 -9.25 48.65
N THR A 40 -42.91 -9.95 47.78
CA THR A 40 -42.64 -10.03 46.34
C THR A 40 -42.57 -8.65 45.68
N ALA A 41 -43.37 -7.68 46.16
CA ALA A 41 -43.41 -6.31 45.66
C ALA A 41 -42.04 -5.60 45.61
N GLY A 42 -41.16 -5.82 46.59
CA GLY A 42 -39.83 -5.21 46.61
C GLY A 42 -38.93 -5.73 45.49
N GLY A 43 -38.99 -7.04 45.20
CA GLY A 43 -38.27 -7.65 44.07
C GLY A 43 -38.80 -7.17 42.72
N VAL A 44 -40.13 -7.01 42.59
CA VAL A 44 -40.77 -6.48 41.36
C VAL A 44 -40.33 -5.03 41.10
N ALA A 45 -40.28 -4.17 42.11
CA ALA A 45 -39.83 -2.79 41.95
C ALA A 45 -38.36 -2.70 41.45
N VAL A 46 -37.46 -3.50 42.03
CA VAL A 46 -36.05 -3.57 41.59
C VAL A 46 -35.95 -4.13 40.17
N ALA A 47 -36.72 -5.17 39.82
CA ALA A 47 -36.72 -5.75 38.48
C ALA A 47 -37.17 -4.73 37.40
N ILE A 48 -38.17 -3.89 37.70
CA ILE A 48 -38.62 -2.82 36.81
C ILE A 48 -37.49 -1.79 36.57
N VAL A 49 -36.81 -1.34 37.63
CA VAL A 49 -35.70 -0.37 37.52
C VAL A 49 -34.53 -0.95 36.71
N VAL A 50 -34.15 -2.21 36.96
CA VAL A 50 -33.09 -2.90 36.20
C VAL A 50 -33.48 -3.06 34.73
N LEU A 51 -34.73 -3.44 34.43
CA LEU A 51 -35.23 -3.55 33.06
C LEU A 51 -35.23 -2.19 32.33
N SER A 52 -35.64 -1.10 33.01
CA SER A 52 -35.59 0.25 32.45
C SER A 52 -34.16 0.72 32.15
N LEU A 53 -33.21 0.42 33.05
CA LEU A 53 -31.78 0.67 32.81
C LEU A 53 -31.23 -0.15 31.64
N ALA A 54 -31.60 -1.43 31.55
CA ALA A 54 -31.19 -2.30 30.44
C ALA A 54 -31.73 -1.81 29.09
N LEU A 55 -33.01 -1.41 29.01
CA LEU A 55 -33.59 -0.80 27.80
C LEU A 55 -32.91 0.53 27.44
N GLY A 56 -32.62 1.38 28.44
CA GLY A 56 -31.93 2.66 28.23
C GLY A 56 -30.50 2.49 27.69
N LEU A 57 -29.75 1.53 28.24
CA LEU A 57 -28.40 1.17 27.77
C LEU A 57 -28.45 0.52 26.38
N PHE A 58 -29.40 -0.39 26.13
CA PHE A 58 -29.59 -1.01 24.81
C PHE A 58 -29.97 0.03 23.76
N GLY A 59 -30.89 0.95 24.05
CA GLY A 59 -31.25 2.05 23.15
C GLY A 59 -30.07 2.97 22.85
N ARG A 60 -29.25 3.32 23.85
CA ARG A 60 -27.99 4.07 23.64
C ARG A 60 -26.99 3.29 22.79
N TRP A 61 -26.86 1.98 22.98
CA TRP A 61 -25.99 1.11 22.18
C TRP A 61 -26.47 1.00 20.73
N VAL A 62 -27.76 0.79 20.48
CA VAL A 62 -28.37 0.78 19.14
C VAL A 62 -28.14 2.12 18.44
N LEU A 63 -28.35 3.25 19.12
CA LEU A 63 -28.09 4.59 18.56
C LEU A 63 -26.60 4.81 18.27
N ALA A 64 -25.69 4.35 19.13
CA ALA A 64 -24.25 4.40 18.90
C ALA A 64 -23.84 3.53 17.69
N TRP A 65 -24.39 2.31 17.58
CA TRP A 65 -24.18 1.40 16.45
C TRP A 65 -24.67 2.01 15.12
N HIS A 66 -25.86 2.62 15.09
CA HIS A 66 -26.37 3.32 13.90
C HIS A 66 -25.60 4.62 13.57
N ARG A 67 -24.89 5.23 14.52
CA ARG A 67 -23.95 6.33 14.26
C ARG A 67 -22.63 5.81 13.69
N ALA A 68 -22.01 4.84 14.37
CA ALA A 68 -20.76 4.21 13.94
C ALA A 68 -20.88 3.58 12.55
N ARG A 69 -21.95 2.81 12.27
CA ARG A 69 -22.21 2.25 10.94
C ARG A 69 -22.27 3.33 9.86
N ARG A 70 -23.03 4.41 10.07
CA ARG A 70 -23.13 5.52 9.11
C ARG A 70 -21.83 6.32 8.93
N ALA A 71 -20.93 6.29 9.91
CA ALA A 71 -19.62 6.93 9.81
C ALA A 71 -18.60 6.12 8.97
N VAL A 72 -18.84 4.81 8.77
CA VAL A 72 -17.92 3.92 8.01
C VAL A 72 -18.50 3.34 6.72
N THR A 73 -19.82 3.43 6.50
CA THR A 73 -20.46 3.06 5.23
C THR A 73 -20.43 4.20 4.22
N LEU A 74 -20.08 3.91 2.96
CA LEU A 74 -20.27 4.82 1.84
C LEU A 74 -21.74 5.28 1.72
N HIS A 75 -21.94 6.48 1.20
CA HIS A 75 -23.27 7.09 1.08
C HIS A 75 -24.17 6.32 0.09
N SER A 76 -25.46 6.16 0.41
CA SER A 76 -26.41 5.35 -0.36
C SER A 76 -27.06 6.08 -1.55
N ALA A 77 -26.46 7.16 -2.04
CA ALA A 77 -26.92 7.83 -3.25
C ALA A 77 -26.39 7.12 -4.51
N PRO A 78 -27.03 7.27 -5.67
CA PRO A 78 -26.48 6.81 -6.95
C PRO A 78 -25.06 7.39 -7.17
N PRO A 79 -24.10 6.60 -7.67
CA PRO A 79 -22.77 7.10 -8.01
C PRO A 79 -22.83 8.23 -9.05
N ALA A 80 -22.11 9.32 -8.81
CA ALA A 80 -21.98 10.44 -9.76
C ALA A 80 -21.06 10.12 -10.96
N LEU A 81 -20.37 8.98 -10.94
CA LEU A 81 -19.52 8.47 -12.02
C LEU A 81 -20.10 7.14 -12.53
N PRO A 82 -20.04 6.84 -13.83
CA PRO A 82 -20.49 5.56 -14.37
C PRO A 82 -19.62 4.40 -13.85
N ALA A 83 -20.17 3.19 -13.87
CA ALA A 83 -19.41 1.98 -13.58
C ALA A 83 -18.19 1.89 -14.52
N ASN A 84 -17.04 1.48 -13.96
CA ASN A 84 -15.77 1.35 -14.70
C ASN A 84 -15.29 2.65 -15.40
N SER A 85 -15.66 3.83 -14.88
CA SER A 85 -15.30 5.16 -15.43
C SER A 85 -13.80 5.45 -15.64
N SER A 86 -12.91 4.66 -15.03
CA SER A 86 -11.45 4.77 -15.20
C SER A 86 -10.86 3.73 -16.15
N SER A 87 -11.66 2.79 -16.68
CA SER A 87 -11.18 1.71 -17.55
C SER A 87 -10.75 2.23 -18.93
N PRO A 88 -9.80 1.56 -19.61
CA PRO A 88 -9.36 2.00 -20.94
C PRO A 88 -10.46 1.91 -22.01
N ALA A 89 -11.50 1.10 -21.80
CA ALA A 89 -12.66 1.03 -22.69
C ALA A 89 -13.61 2.24 -22.55
N VAL A 90 -13.67 2.89 -21.37
CA VAL A 90 -14.57 4.03 -21.10
C VAL A 90 -13.85 5.37 -21.19
N ALA A 91 -12.58 5.43 -20.77
CA ALA A 91 -11.79 6.66 -20.72
C ALA A 91 -10.35 6.47 -21.25
N PRO A 92 -10.14 5.96 -22.48
CA PRO A 92 -8.82 5.56 -23.00
C PRO A 92 -7.76 6.66 -22.88
N GLY A 93 -8.08 7.89 -23.31
CA GLY A 93 -7.15 9.02 -23.27
C GLY A 93 -6.71 9.42 -21.86
N LEU A 94 -7.47 9.06 -20.82
CA LEU A 94 -7.16 9.32 -19.42
C LEU A 94 -6.57 8.10 -18.70
N PHE A 95 -6.50 6.92 -19.31
CA PHE A 95 -6.09 5.71 -18.60
C PHE A 95 -4.65 5.82 -18.08
N TRP A 96 -3.72 6.29 -18.92
CA TRP A 96 -2.35 6.65 -18.55
C TRP A 96 -2.20 8.14 -18.24
N GLY A 97 -1.40 8.49 -17.24
CA GLY A 97 -1.03 9.88 -16.97
C GLY A 97 0.00 10.03 -15.85
N THR A 98 0.44 11.27 -15.63
CA THR A 98 1.41 11.68 -14.59
C THR A 98 0.78 11.72 -13.18
N TYR A 99 -0.03 10.71 -12.84
CA TYR A 99 -0.85 10.65 -11.62
C TYR A 99 -0.05 10.26 -10.36
N ARG A 100 1.18 10.78 -10.25
CA ARG A 100 2.12 10.54 -9.13
C ARG A 100 2.76 11.88 -8.70
N PRO A 101 1.99 12.89 -8.24
CA PRO A 101 2.45 14.28 -8.10
C PRO A 101 3.56 14.54 -7.06
N HIS A 102 3.94 13.52 -6.28
CA HIS A 102 5.02 13.61 -5.28
C HIS A 102 6.32 12.89 -5.73
N VAL A 103 6.39 12.36 -6.95
CA VAL A 103 7.69 12.03 -7.60
C VAL A 103 7.98 13.06 -8.68
N TYR A 104 9.26 13.41 -8.87
CA TYR A 104 9.64 14.47 -9.80
C TYR A 104 9.14 14.22 -11.22
N PHE A 105 9.23 12.97 -11.70
CA PHE A 105 8.67 12.57 -12.98
C PHE A 105 8.31 11.07 -12.98
N GLY A 106 7.12 10.74 -13.48
CA GLY A 106 6.63 9.36 -13.52
C GLY A 106 5.16 9.27 -13.91
N MET A 107 4.72 8.07 -14.31
CA MET A 107 3.34 7.80 -14.75
C MET A 107 2.77 6.57 -14.05
N LYS A 108 1.44 6.43 -14.11
CA LYS A 108 0.71 5.20 -13.76
C LYS A 108 -0.61 5.10 -14.51
N THR A 109 -1.22 3.91 -14.51
CA THR A 109 -2.61 3.74 -14.96
C THR A 109 -3.61 4.20 -13.88
N ARG A 110 -4.84 4.55 -14.28
CA ARG A 110 -5.98 4.85 -13.38
C ARG A 110 -6.63 3.59 -12.76
N SER A 111 -5.78 2.67 -12.30
CA SER A 111 -6.18 1.35 -11.81
C SER A 111 -6.06 1.22 -10.28
N PRO A 112 -6.87 0.36 -9.63
CA PRO A 112 -6.61 -0.13 -8.27
C PRO A 112 -5.40 -1.07 -8.17
N LYS A 113 -4.90 -1.61 -9.30
CA LYS A 113 -3.65 -2.38 -9.41
C LYS A 113 -2.80 -1.81 -10.56
N PRO A 114 -2.19 -0.63 -10.37
CA PRO A 114 -1.59 0.10 -11.46
C PRO A 114 -0.22 -0.48 -11.86
N LEU A 115 0.06 -0.49 -13.15
CA LEU A 115 1.43 -0.46 -13.62
C LEU A 115 1.98 0.96 -13.39
N LEU A 116 3.15 1.08 -12.76
CA LEU A 116 3.77 2.36 -12.46
C LEU A 116 5.15 2.46 -13.11
N THR A 117 5.51 3.67 -13.53
CA THR A 117 6.86 4.01 -14.00
C THR A 117 7.35 5.29 -13.34
N GLY A 118 8.67 5.47 -13.26
CA GLY A 118 9.26 6.68 -12.72
C GLY A 118 10.73 6.89 -13.11
N LEU A 119 11.18 8.11 -12.87
CA LEU A 119 12.56 8.56 -13.01
C LEU A 119 13.18 8.76 -11.62
N MET A 120 14.46 8.43 -11.49
CA MET A 120 15.35 8.95 -10.44
C MET A 120 16.65 9.44 -11.09
N TRP A 121 17.41 10.32 -10.42
CA TRP A 121 18.76 10.67 -10.87
C TRP A 121 19.76 10.88 -9.73
N VAL A 122 21.04 10.76 -10.06
CA VAL A 122 22.20 11.06 -9.21
C VAL A 122 23.21 11.86 -10.02
N GLN A 123 23.67 12.99 -9.46
CA GLN A 123 24.92 13.61 -9.94
C GLN A 123 26.11 12.94 -9.23
N GLN A 124 27.07 12.45 -10.00
CA GLN A 124 28.26 11.77 -9.49
C GLN A 124 29.37 12.77 -9.14
N GLY A 125 30.08 12.52 -8.04
CA GLY A 125 31.32 13.24 -7.70
C GLY A 125 31.18 14.66 -7.13
N THR A 126 29.97 15.16 -6.83
CA THR A 126 29.77 16.54 -6.34
C THR A 126 30.08 16.76 -4.86
N THR A 127 29.94 15.74 -4.01
CA THR A 127 30.19 15.86 -2.56
C THR A 127 30.83 14.57 -2.02
N PRO A 128 31.85 14.66 -1.14
CA PRO A 128 32.34 13.49 -0.41
C PRO A 128 31.24 12.90 0.47
N GLY A 129 30.96 11.61 0.33
CA GLY A 129 29.89 10.90 1.05
C GLY A 129 28.91 10.22 0.10
N THR A 130 27.71 9.95 0.60
CA THR A 130 26.65 9.23 -0.12
C THR A 130 26.06 10.12 -1.23
N PRO A 131 25.96 9.64 -2.50
CA PRO A 131 25.37 10.42 -3.58
C PRO A 131 23.89 10.72 -3.34
N LYS A 132 23.47 11.96 -3.63
CA LYS A 132 22.08 12.41 -3.50
C LYS A 132 21.21 11.83 -4.62
N LEU A 133 20.45 10.78 -4.32
CA LEU A 133 19.43 10.22 -5.20
C LEU A 133 18.16 11.10 -5.15
N ARG A 134 17.77 11.69 -6.28
CA ARG A 134 16.52 12.44 -6.43
C ARG A 134 15.41 11.51 -6.90
N HIS A 135 14.25 11.54 -6.23
CA HIS A 135 13.09 10.72 -6.62
C HIS A 135 11.75 11.36 -6.21
N THR A 136 11.53 11.56 -4.90
CA THR A 136 10.35 12.25 -4.38
C THR A 136 10.59 13.75 -4.24
N CYS A 137 9.53 14.53 -4.33
CA CYS A 137 9.55 16.00 -4.31
C CYS A 137 9.74 16.55 -2.89
N GLU A 138 10.92 16.35 -2.30
CA GLU A 138 11.24 16.74 -0.94
C GLU A 138 11.70 18.21 -0.85
N GLN A 139 10.92 19.06 -0.17
CA GLN A 139 11.18 20.51 -0.09
C GLN A 139 12.57 20.88 0.48
N GLY A 140 13.18 19.99 1.28
CA GLY A 140 14.49 20.21 1.91
C GLY A 140 15.71 19.67 1.15
N ASP A 141 15.55 19.07 -0.03
CA ASP A 141 16.64 18.34 -0.69
C ASP A 141 17.61 19.21 -1.51
N GLY A 142 17.18 20.42 -1.87
CA GLY A 142 17.96 21.41 -2.64
C GLY A 142 17.70 21.41 -4.15
N VAL A 143 16.72 20.66 -4.67
CA VAL A 143 16.22 20.81 -6.05
C VAL A 143 15.28 22.02 -6.12
N GLY A 144 15.53 22.94 -7.06
CA GLY A 144 14.67 24.08 -7.30
C GLY A 144 15.33 25.21 -8.10
N PRO A 145 14.56 25.99 -8.89
CA PRO A 145 13.14 25.81 -9.18
C PRO A 145 12.87 24.56 -10.05
N TYR A 146 11.63 24.06 -10.00
CA TYR A 146 11.14 23.02 -10.90
C TYR A 146 9.63 23.18 -11.14
N GLY A 147 9.14 22.70 -12.28
CA GLY A 147 7.72 22.77 -12.62
C GLY A 147 7.43 22.46 -14.09
N TRP A 148 6.14 22.29 -14.41
CA TRP A 148 5.67 22.14 -15.78
C TRP A 148 5.67 23.49 -16.51
N GLU A 149 6.39 23.59 -17.62
CA GLU A 149 6.26 24.68 -18.60
C GLU A 149 4.97 24.48 -19.40
N PHE A 150 4.73 23.24 -19.83
CA PHE A 150 3.53 22.83 -20.55
C PHE A 150 2.98 21.52 -19.96
N HIS A 151 1.67 21.46 -19.71
CA HIS A 151 0.96 20.21 -19.40
C HIS A 151 -0.52 20.40 -19.76
N ASP A 152 -1.04 19.59 -20.69
CA ASP A 152 -2.43 19.70 -21.17
C ASP A 152 -3.43 18.82 -20.37
N GLY A 153 -2.94 18.08 -19.38
CA GLY A 153 -3.71 17.09 -18.61
C GLY A 153 -4.06 15.80 -19.38
N LEU A 154 -3.74 15.70 -20.67
CA LEU A 154 -4.40 14.76 -21.60
C LEU A 154 -3.47 14.03 -22.58
N SER A 155 -2.52 14.71 -23.22
CA SER A 155 -1.70 14.15 -24.32
C SER A 155 -0.20 14.42 -24.20
N PHE A 156 0.24 15.53 -23.61
CA PHE A 156 1.66 15.87 -23.53
C PHE A 156 2.03 16.76 -22.33
N GLY A 157 3.32 16.84 -22.06
CA GLY A 157 3.87 17.88 -21.19
C GLY A 157 5.38 17.99 -21.26
N ARG A 158 5.88 19.14 -20.84
CA ARG A 158 7.29 19.44 -20.60
C ARG A 158 7.45 20.11 -19.24
N GLN A 159 8.41 19.62 -18.47
CA GLN A 159 8.80 20.12 -17.17
C GLN A 159 10.31 20.43 -17.18
N HIS A 160 10.68 21.48 -16.45
CA HIS A 160 12.07 21.80 -16.14
C HIS A 160 12.35 21.56 -14.67
N ILE A 161 13.59 21.14 -14.36
CA ILE A 161 14.07 20.86 -13.01
C ILE A 161 15.51 21.37 -12.92
N GLN A 162 15.78 22.33 -12.04
CA GLN A 162 17.13 22.75 -11.70
C GLN A 162 17.62 22.02 -10.45
N ASP A 163 18.74 21.30 -10.54
CA ASP A 163 19.39 20.60 -9.42
C ASP A 163 20.86 21.01 -9.35
N GLY A 164 21.13 22.08 -8.59
CA GLY A 164 22.46 22.70 -8.52
C GLY A 164 22.94 23.16 -9.90
N ALA A 165 23.97 22.50 -10.43
CA ALA A 165 24.57 22.78 -11.74
C ALA A 165 23.95 21.96 -12.89
N LEU A 166 22.90 21.18 -12.64
CA LEU A 166 22.15 20.45 -13.66
C LEU A 166 20.87 21.18 -14.05
N TRP A 167 20.61 21.24 -15.36
CA TRP A 167 19.31 21.55 -15.93
C TRP A 167 18.73 20.27 -16.53
N LEU A 168 17.63 19.77 -15.98
CA LEU A 168 16.91 18.62 -16.52
C LEU A 168 15.62 19.09 -17.18
N THR A 169 15.33 18.56 -18.37
CA THR A 169 14.05 18.75 -19.06
C THR A 169 13.39 17.39 -19.25
N THR A 170 12.22 17.21 -18.65
CA THR A 170 11.40 15.99 -18.73
C THR A 170 10.19 16.22 -19.63
N GLU A 171 10.14 15.51 -20.75
CA GLU A 171 9.04 15.59 -21.73
C GLU A 171 8.30 14.25 -21.82
N PHE A 172 6.98 14.29 -22.03
CA PHE A 172 6.21 13.12 -22.45
C PHE A 172 5.22 13.45 -23.56
N VAL A 173 4.93 12.45 -24.39
CA VAL A 173 3.82 12.45 -25.35
C VAL A 173 3.10 11.10 -25.27
N LYS A 174 1.76 11.12 -25.31
CA LYS A 174 0.90 9.93 -25.43
C LYS A 174 0.31 9.83 -26.84
N ARG A 175 0.21 8.61 -27.37
CA ARG A 175 -0.43 8.30 -28.65
C ARG A 175 -1.64 7.40 -28.41
N PRO A 176 -2.88 7.87 -28.64
CA PRO A 176 -4.05 7.01 -28.57
C PRO A 176 -3.95 5.83 -29.53
N GLY A 177 -4.33 4.63 -29.07
CA GLY A 177 -4.27 3.41 -29.86
C GLY A 177 -4.70 2.16 -29.08
N GLY A 178 -4.98 1.07 -29.80
CA GLY A 178 -5.40 -0.21 -29.21
C GLY A 178 -6.68 -0.13 -28.38
N GLN A 179 -6.83 -1.05 -27.43
CA GLN A 179 -7.97 -1.12 -26.50
C GLN A 179 -7.57 -0.84 -25.04
N HIS A 180 -6.29 -0.49 -24.81
CA HIS A 180 -5.62 -0.51 -23.50
C HIS A 180 -5.05 0.85 -23.07
N GLY A 181 -5.56 1.95 -23.66
CA GLY A 181 -5.18 3.33 -23.30
C GLY A 181 -4.03 3.95 -24.10
N GLY A 182 -3.56 3.28 -25.17
CA GLY A 182 -2.54 3.80 -26.08
C GLY A 182 -1.10 3.71 -25.59
N ASP A 183 -0.19 4.18 -26.44
CA ASP A 183 1.25 4.22 -26.20
C ASP A 183 1.65 5.54 -25.50
N TRP A 184 2.84 5.55 -24.90
CA TRP A 184 3.49 6.78 -24.46
C TRP A 184 5.00 6.72 -24.67
N SER A 185 5.65 7.89 -24.67
CA SER A 185 7.11 8.01 -24.80
C SER A 185 7.60 9.18 -23.95
N TRP A 186 8.79 9.02 -23.36
CA TRP A 186 9.47 10.04 -22.58
C TRP A 186 10.74 10.51 -23.29
N ARG A 187 11.11 11.77 -23.09
CA ARG A 187 12.48 12.27 -23.29
C ARG A 187 12.95 12.89 -21.98
N VAL A 188 14.18 12.58 -21.58
CA VAL A 188 14.85 13.22 -20.44
C VAL A 188 16.15 13.78 -20.95
N THR A 189 16.20 15.10 -21.10
CA THR A 189 17.40 15.85 -21.49
C THR A 189 18.09 16.33 -20.22
N VAL A 190 19.42 16.21 -20.16
CA VAL A 190 20.24 16.69 -19.04
C VAL A 190 21.38 17.53 -19.60
N GLU A 191 21.45 18.78 -19.17
CA GLU A 191 22.40 19.78 -19.64
C GLU A 191 23.15 20.40 -18.44
N PRO A 192 24.44 20.74 -18.58
CA PRO A 192 25.12 21.55 -17.59
C PRO A 192 24.53 22.96 -17.62
N GLN A 193 24.22 23.52 -16.44
CA GLN A 193 23.77 24.91 -16.37
C GLN A 193 24.89 25.84 -16.87
N ALA A 194 24.51 26.79 -17.73
CA ALA A 194 25.43 27.73 -18.38
C ALA A 194 26.26 28.51 -17.34
N SER A 195 27.51 28.09 -17.18
CA SER A 195 28.43 28.56 -16.15
C SER A 195 29.86 28.47 -16.68
N ASN A 196 30.76 29.30 -16.15
CA ASN A 196 32.11 29.49 -16.70
C ASN A 196 33.10 28.34 -16.41
N THR A 197 32.60 27.14 -16.13
CA THR A 197 33.37 25.98 -15.65
C THR A 197 33.20 24.81 -16.61
N SER A 198 34.27 24.43 -17.33
CA SER A 198 34.25 23.37 -18.36
C SER A 198 34.05 21.93 -17.83
N ALA A 199 33.61 21.77 -16.58
CA ALA A 199 33.41 20.48 -15.94
C ALA A 199 32.04 19.90 -16.32
N LEU A 200 32.02 18.98 -17.29
CA LEU A 200 30.81 18.22 -17.62
C LEU A 200 30.45 17.28 -16.45
N PRO A 201 29.29 17.46 -15.80
CA PRO A 201 28.89 16.62 -14.68
C PRO A 201 28.50 15.23 -15.16
N LEU A 202 29.05 14.19 -14.52
CA LEU A 202 28.61 12.81 -14.74
C LEU A 202 27.27 12.59 -14.01
N VAL A 203 26.26 12.11 -14.73
CA VAL A 203 24.91 11.89 -14.20
C VAL A 203 24.47 10.45 -14.46
N SER A 204 23.88 9.82 -13.46
CA SER A 204 23.21 8.52 -13.58
C SER A 204 21.70 8.74 -13.57
N LEU A 205 21.02 8.32 -14.65
CA LEU A 205 19.56 8.32 -14.74
C LEU A 205 19.04 6.90 -14.50
N PHE A 206 18.00 6.77 -13.68
CA PHE A 206 17.37 5.50 -13.35
C PHE A 206 15.93 5.53 -13.85
N PHE A 207 15.63 4.68 -14.84
CA PHE A 207 14.27 4.46 -15.35
C PHE A 207 13.74 3.17 -14.76
N TYR A 208 12.62 3.23 -14.03
CA TYR A 208 12.05 2.06 -13.37
C TYR A 208 10.59 1.81 -13.75
N VAL A 209 10.20 0.55 -13.63
CA VAL A 209 8.83 0.04 -13.76
C VAL A 209 8.51 -0.85 -12.56
N VAL A 210 7.27 -0.76 -12.06
CA VAL A 210 6.77 -1.55 -10.93
C VAL A 210 5.38 -2.09 -11.27
N THR A 211 5.20 -3.41 -11.09
CA THR A 211 3.90 -4.10 -11.13
C THR A 211 3.27 -4.17 -9.73
N ASP A 212 1.94 -4.26 -9.66
CA ASP A 212 1.19 -4.33 -8.40
C ASP A 212 0.43 -5.66 -8.27
N GLY A 213 1.17 -6.71 -7.90
CA GLY A 213 0.59 -8.03 -7.61
C GLY A 213 1.50 -9.19 -8.01
N LYS A 214 0.99 -10.07 -8.87
CA LYS A 214 1.66 -11.30 -9.33
C LYS A 214 2.19 -11.21 -10.77
N GLU A 215 2.18 -10.01 -11.35
CA GLU A 215 2.50 -9.76 -12.75
C GLU A 215 4.02 -9.73 -12.93
N VAL A 216 4.52 -10.63 -13.79
CA VAL A 216 5.94 -10.83 -14.05
C VAL A 216 6.38 -9.98 -15.24
N LEU A 217 7.50 -9.29 -15.08
CA LEU A 217 8.20 -8.60 -16.15
C LEU A 217 9.27 -9.53 -16.73
N LEU A 218 9.36 -9.58 -18.06
CA LEU A 218 10.23 -10.46 -18.82
C LEU A 218 11.29 -9.61 -19.56
N PRO A 219 12.54 -9.56 -19.07
CA PRO A 219 13.61 -8.82 -19.75
C PRO A 219 14.15 -9.60 -20.97
N GLU A 220 14.19 -8.97 -22.14
CA GLU A 220 14.97 -9.45 -23.28
C GLU A 220 16.37 -8.82 -23.24
N VAL A 221 17.41 -9.66 -23.29
CA VAL A 221 18.81 -9.28 -23.16
C VAL A 221 19.56 -9.71 -24.41
N GLU A 222 20.38 -8.82 -24.99
CA GLU A 222 21.20 -9.15 -26.15
C GLU A 222 22.39 -10.04 -25.78
N ALA A 223 23.00 -10.68 -26.80
CA ALA A 223 24.17 -11.56 -26.64
C ALA A 223 25.41 -10.92 -25.98
N LYS A 224 25.40 -9.60 -25.74
CA LYS A 224 26.43 -8.84 -25.00
C LYS A 224 26.04 -8.52 -23.55
N GLY A 225 24.95 -9.10 -23.02
CA GLY A 225 24.45 -8.84 -21.67
C GLY A 225 23.71 -7.51 -21.49
N GLN A 226 23.42 -6.79 -22.58
CA GLN A 226 22.72 -5.51 -22.53
C GLN A 226 21.20 -5.70 -22.56
N LEU A 227 20.48 -5.07 -21.64
CA LEU A 227 19.02 -5.08 -21.61
C LEU A 227 18.46 -4.32 -22.82
N LYS A 228 17.69 -5.02 -23.65
CA LYS A 228 17.15 -4.51 -24.92
C LYS A 228 15.74 -3.93 -24.74
N PHE A 229 14.89 -4.67 -24.04
CA PHE A 229 13.58 -4.23 -23.60
C PHE A 229 13.06 -5.11 -22.46
N ILE A 230 12.00 -4.65 -21.79
CA ILE A 230 11.22 -5.42 -20.83
C ILE A 230 9.81 -5.59 -21.43
N SER A 231 9.33 -6.82 -21.59
CA SER A 231 7.94 -7.10 -21.89
C SER A 231 7.17 -7.51 -20.63
N GLY A 232 5.84 -7.49 -20.69
CA GLY A 232 4.97 -7.96 -19.63
C GLY A 232 3.51 -8.02 -20.07
N HIS A 233 2.66 -8.55 -19.19
CA HIS A 233 1.23 -8.69 -19.44
C HIS A 233 0.45 -8.33 -18.17
N THR A 234 -0.61 -7.52 -18.29
CA THR A 234 -1.63 -7.35 -17.22
C THR A 234 -3.04 -7.51 -17.78
N SER A 235 -4.01 -7.83 -16.92
CA SER A 235 -5.42 -7.98 -17.31
C SER A 235 -6.10 -6.68 -17.80
N GLU A 236 -5.45 -5.51 -17.62
CA GLU A 236 -5.98 -4.22 -18.08
C GLU A 236 -5.17 -3.60 -19.23
N LEU A 237 -3.90 -4.00 -19.41
CA LEU A 237 -3.01 -3.50 -20.45
C LEU A 237 -2.83 -4.47 -21.63
N GLY A 238 -3.21 -5.74 -21.45
CA GLY A 238 -2.77 -6.81 -22.34
C GLY A 238 -1.24 -6.92 -22.33
N ASP A 239 -0.66 -7.29 -23.48
CA ASP A 239 0.79 -7.34 -23.68
C ASP A 239 1.37 -5.94 -23.91
N PHE A 240 2.45 -5.60 -23.20
CA PHE A 240 3.15 -4.32 -23.30
C PHE A 240 4.67 -4.51 -23.34
N ARG A 241 5.39 -3.44 -23.75
CA ARG A 241 6.86 -3.41 -23.83
C ARG A 241 7.43 -2.05 -23.47
N PHE A 242 8.46 -2.02 -22.65
CA PHE A 242 9.30 -0.86 -22.36
C PHE A 242 10.68 -1.02 -22.98
N THR A 243 11.13 0.00 -23.73
CA THR A 243 12.45 0.05 -24.37
C THR A 243 13.17 1.32 -23.92
N LEU A 244 14.38 1.19 -23.38
CA LEU A 244 15.26 2.32 -23.14
C LEU A 244 16.16 2.48 -24.37
N MET A 245 16.02 3.60 -25.08
CA MET A 245 16.85 3.89 -26.26
C MET A 245 18.27 4.33 -25.83
N PRO A 246 19.30 4.08 -26.66
CA PRO A 246 20.62 4.67 -26.44
C PRO A 246 20.56 6.20 -26.33
N PRO A 247 21.37 6.84 -25.48
CA PRO A 247 21.38 8.29 -25.35
C PRO A 247 21.97 8.95 -26.60
N THR A 248 21.52 10.17 -26.92
CA THR A 248 22.10 11.01 -27.98
C THR A 248 22.53 12.36 -27.39
N SER A 249 23.14 13.23 -28.19
CA SER A 249 23.31 14.64 -27.82
C SER A 249 21.98 15.41 -27.98
N PRO A 250 21.71 16.48 -27.21
CA PRO A 250 20.49 17.26 -27.34
C PRO A 250 20.27 17.75 -28.79
N GLY A 251 19.10 17.46 -29.35
CA GLY A 251 18.75 17.80 -30.74
C GLY A 251 19.33 16.88 -31.83
N ASP A 252 20.20 15.94 -31.48
CA ASP A 252 20.87 15.02 -32.41
C ASP A 252 20.31 13.59 -32.34
N THR A 253 20.50 12.83 -33.42
CA THR A 253 20.14 11.42 -33.58
C THR A 253 21.34 10.48 -33.44
N THR A 254 22.59 10.96 -33.44
CA THR A 254 23.75 10.07 -33.31
C THR A 254 23.84 9.46 -31.89
N PRO A 255 23.99 8.12 -31.77
CA PRO A 255 24.14 7.47 -30.46
C PRO A 255 25.44 7.86 -29.77
N LYS A 256 25.33 8.31 -28.52
CA LYS A 256 26.44 8.56 -27.61
C LYS A 256 26.73 7.29 -26.79
N TYR A 257 27.99 7.09 -26.42
CA TYR A 257 28.35 6.04 -25.47
C TYR A 257 27.70 6.30 -24.10
N GLY A 258 27.17 5.23 -23.48
CA GLY A 258 26.60 5.26 -22.14
C GLY A 258 26.87 3.93 -21.42
N SER A 259 27.01 4.00 -20.09
CA SER A 259 27.20 2.83 -19.23
C SER A 259 25.86 2.40 -18.63
N TYR A 260 25.52 1.13 -18.77
CA TYR A 260 24.23 0.58 -18.31
C TYR A 260 24.42 -0.34 -17.12
N ASN A 261 23.56 -0.19 -16.11
CA ASN A 261 23.40 -1.11 -15.00
C ASN A 261 21.92 -1.45 -14.85
N VAL A 262 21.60 -2.66 -14.41
CA VAL A 262 20.21 -3.12 -14.22
C VAL A 262 20.08 -3.75 -12.84
N PHE A 263 18.96 -3.49 -12.18
CA PHE A 263 18.58 -4.08 -10.90
C PHE A 263 17.16 -4.61 -11.01
N TRP A 264 16.93 -5.84 -10.53
CA TRP A 264 15.64 -6.52 -10.63
C TRP A 264 15.40 -7.36 -9.36
N THR A 265 14.20 -7.25 -8.81
CA THR A 265 13.81 -7.81 -7.51
C THR A 265 12.29 -7.73 -7.34
N SER A 266 11.75 -8.28 -6.26
CA SER A 266 10.36 -8.05 -5.85
C SER A 266 10.15 -6.62 -5.35
N ASN A 267 8.98 -6.05 -5.66
CA ASN A 267 8.58 -4.71 -5.21
C ASN A 267 8.58 -4.65 -3.65
N PRO A 268 9.39 -3.80 -3.00
CA PRO A 268 9.43 -3.68 -1.54
C PRO A 268 8.24 -2.87 -0.98
N GLY A 269 7.46 -2.23 -1.86
CA GLY A 269 6.50 -1.18 -1.52
C GLY A 269 6.97 0.18 -2.02
N LEU A 270 6.07 0.96 -2.61
CA LEU A 270 6.39 2.21 -3.32
C LEU A 270 7.20 3.26 -2.50
N PRO A 271 7.01 3.44 -1.18
CA PRO A 271 7.84 4.36 -0.39
C PRO A 271 9.30 3.91 -0.27
N LEU A 272 9.56 2.60 -0.26
CA LEU A 272 10.89 2.03 -0.01
C LEU A 272 11.76 1.95 -1.27
N LEU A 273 11.25 2.38 -2.44
CA LEU A 273 12.01 2.36 -3.69
C LEU A 273 13.28 3.22 -3.63
N THR A 274 13.23 4.38 -2.95
CA THR A 274 14.41 5.25 -2.77
C THR A 274 15.45 4.57 -1.88
N GLU A 275 15.03 3.98 -0.76
CA GLU A 275 15.89 3.24 0.19
C GLU A 275 16.47 1.95 -0.39
N MET A 276 15.86 1.39 -1.44
CA MET A 276 16.35 0.18 -2.10
C MET A 276 17.45 0.47 -3.15
N VAL A 277 17.45 1.68 -3.72
CA VAL A 277 18.45 2.11 -4.72
C VAL A 277 19.68 2.75 -4.04
N VAL A 278 19.50 3.41 -2.90
CA VAL A 278 20.64 3.84 -2.05
C VAL A 278 21.14 2.64 -1.25
N PRO A 279 22.43 2.26 -1.34
CA PRO A 279 22.97 1.20 -0.49
C PRO A 279 22.81 1.57 1.00
N LYS A 280 22.27 0.65 1.81
CA LYS A 280 22.34 0.81 3.26
C LYS A 280 23.81 0.84 3.68
N GLN A 281 24.24 2.02 4.09
CA GLN A 281 25.57 2.23 4.66
C GLN A 281 25.56 1.65 6.07
N GLU A 282 25.72 0.32 6.18
CA GLU A 282 25.83 -0.35 7.46
C GLU A 282 26.95 0.30 8.28
N GLU A 283 26.64 0.59 9.54
CA GLU A 283 27.59 1.13 10.50
C GLU A 283 28.71 0.10 10.69
N ILE A 284 29.86 0.31 10.03
CA ILE A 284 31.06 -0.50 10.22
C ILE A 284 31.57 -0.22 11.63
N LYS A 285 30.99 -0.93 12.61
CA LYS A 285 31.51 -1.01 13.96
C LYS A 285 32.92 -1.56 13.85
N PRO A 286 33.95 -0.83 14.32
CA PRO A 286 35.32 -1.31 14.21
C PRO A 286 35.44 -2.61 15.00
N CYS A 287 35.68 -3.72 14.31
CA CYS A 287 35.87 -5.01 14.94
C CYS A 287 37.24 -5.04 15.64
N GLN A 288 37.28 -4.49 16.86
CA GLN A 288 38.32 -4.79 17.82
C GLN A 288 38.16 -6.26 18.24
N ASP A 289 38.78 -7.16 17.47
CA ASP A 289 39.59 -8.26 18.02
C ASP A 289 40.30 -9.02 16.90
N TRP A 290 41.59 -8.70 16.71
CA TRP A 290 42.56 -9.59 16.09
C TRP A 290 43.57 -10.02 17.16
N GLN A 291 43.24 -11.06 17.92
CA GLN A 291 44.25 -11.77 18.67
C GLN A 291 45.11 -12.59 17.71
N ALA A 292 46.38 -12.21 17.56
CA ALA A 292 47.34 -13.05 16.86
C ALA A 292 47.62 -14.31 17.70
N VAL A 293 47.34 -15.48 17.12
CA VAL A 293 47.87 -16.75 17.61
C VAL A 293 49.17 -17.02 16.86
N TYR A 294 50.18 -17.47 17.60
CA TYR A 294 51.54 -17.76 17.13
C TYR A 294 51.60 -18.97 16.18
#